data_AF-A0A965D5J3-F1
#
_entry.id   AF-A0A965D5J3-F1
#
_cell.length_a   1.000
_cell.length_b   1.000
_cell.length_c   1.000
_cell.angle_alpha   90.00
_cell.angle_beta   90.00
_cell.angle_gamma   90.00
#
_symmetry.space_group_name_H-M   'P 1'
#
loop_
_entity.id
_entity.type
_entity.pdbx_description
1 polymer ?
#
loop_
_entity_poly.entity_id
_entity_poly.type
_entity_poly.pdbx_seq_one_letter_code
_entity_poly.pdbx_strand_id
1 'polypeptide(L)'
;AEWGYDHGVWSVLGHLAPDAGTPVFMLSIDRKKTLEEHLALAVDVGRNLPDDVLVVGSGNIVHALAGMEEDPAATPPPWAISFDEKIAGAIVARDWNALTGISRAPGTADKLSVPTLDHFVPLIYAVGIAGKEATASFPHQGFDHATISMRCVLFHNP
;
A
#
# COMPACT_ATOMS: atom_id res chain seq x y z
N ALA A 1 -14.13 23.95 3.45
CA ALA A 1 -12.69 23.86 3.74
C ALA A 1 -12.06 23.14 2.57
N GLU A 2 -11.23 23.82 1.78
CA GLU A 2 -10.43 23.15 0.76
C GLU A 2 -9.24 22.49 1.47
N TRP A 3 -9.19 21.16 1.45
CA TRP A 3 -7.97 20.44 1.78
C TRP A 3 -7.13 20.38 0.51
N GLY A 4 -5.89 20.88 0.56
CA GLY A 4 -4.91 20.67 -0.51
C GLY A 4 -4.56 19.19 -0.63
N TYR A 5 -4.05 18.78 -1.79
CA TYR A 5 -3.51 17.43 -1.97
C TYR A 5 -2.28 17.25 -1.08
N ASP A 6 -2.25 16.18 -0.29
CA ASP A 6 -1.04 15.81 0.42
C ASP A 6 0.02 15.28 -0.56
N HIS A 7 1.25 15.10 -0.05
CA HIS A 7 2.37 14.62 -0.84
C HIS A 7 2.11 13.24 -1.47
N GLY A 8 1.39 12.35 -0.77
CA GLY A 8 1.09 11.00 -1.25
C GLY A 8 0.14 11.00 -2.46
N VAL A 9 -0.74 11.99 -2.55
CA VAL A 9 -1.63 12.19 -3.71
C VAL A 9 -0.93 12.94 -4.84
N TRP A 10 -0.25 14.06 -4.54
CA TRP A 10 0.40 14.88 -5.56
C TRP A 10 1.56 14.16 -6.26
N SER A 11 2.41 13.45 -5.50
CA SER A 11 3.58 12.73 -6.05
C SER A 11 3.20 11.62 -7.02
N VAL A 12 1.96 11.10 -6.94
CA VAL A 12 1.47 10.07 -7.86
C VAL A 12 0.66 10.69 -9.00
N LEU A 13 -0.34 11.52 -8.67
CA LEU A 13 -1.25 12.07 -9.67
C LEU A 13 -0.59 13.13 -10.57
N GLY A 14 0.44 13.84 -10.09
CA GLY A 14 1.23 14.75 -10.91
C GLY A 14 1.91 14.06 -12.10
N HIS A 15 2.15 12.75 -12.01
CA HIS A 15 2.70 11.95 -13.10
C HIS A 15 1.63 11.16 -13.87
N LEU A 16 0.61 10.62 -13.19
CA LEU A 16 -0.44 9.82 -13.83
C LEU A 16 -1.50 10.66 -14.57
N ALA A 17 -1.80 11.87 -14.09
CA ALA A 17 -2.83 12.75 -14.63
C ALA A 17 -2.37 14.23 -14.61
N PRO A 18 -1.28 14.57 -15.30
CA PRO A 18 -0.63 15.90 -15.20
C PRO A 18 -1.54 17.07 -15.61
N ASP A 19 -2.48 16.84 -16.52
CA ASP A 19 -3.39 17.87 -17.02
C ASP A 19 -4.55 18.18 -16.05
N ALA A 20 -4.65 17.45 -14.93
CA ALA A 20 -5.68 17.60 -13.89
C ALA A 20 -7.14 17.57 -14.39
N GLY A 21 -7.39 16.92 -15.53
CA GLY A 21 -8.73 16.78 -16.12
C GLY A 21 -9.60 15.71 -15.48
N THR A 22 -9.02 14.81 -14.68
CA THR A 22 -9.73 13.72 -13.99
C THR A 22 -10.18 14.18 -12.60
N PRO A 23 -11.48 14.08 -12.26
CA PRO A 23 -11.95 14.38 -10.90
C PRO A 23 -11.31 13.45 -9.87
N VAL A 24 -10.82 14.03 -8.76
CA VAL A 24 -10.16 13.29 -7.68
C VAL A 24 -10.97 13.39 -6.41
N PHE A 25 -11.28 12.25 -5.80
CA PHE A 25 -11.87 12.16 -4.47
C PHE A 25 -10.87 11.55 -3.50
N MET A 26 -10.54 12.27 -2.43
CA MET A 26 -9.63 11.79 -1.39
C MET A 26 -10.42 11.14 -0.25
N LEU A 27 -9.97 9.96 0.17
CA LEU A 27 -10.53 9.24 1.32
C LEU A 27 -9.48 9.15 2.43
N SER A 28 -9.85 9.59 3.63
CA SER A 28 -9.01 9.47 4.82
C SER A 28 -9.07 8.07 5.42
N ILE A 29 -7.98 7.65 6.06
CA ILE A 29 -7.89 6.36 6.76
C ILE A 29 -8.23 6.53 8.25
N ASP A 30 -9.14 5.70 8.76
CA ASP A 30 -9.46 5.64 10.20
C ASP A 30 -8.38 4.87 10.97
N ARG A 31 -7.53 5.60 11.69
CA ARG A 31 -6.41 5.05 12.48
C ARG A 31 -6.83 4.13 13.64
N LYS A 32 -8.13 4.09 13.99
CA LYS A 32 -8.63 3.23 15.08
C LYS A 32 -8.99 1.83 14.61
N LYS A 33 -9.07 1.59 13.29
CA LYS A 33 -9.44 0.30 12.72
C LYS A 33 -8.28 -0.68 12.67
N THR A 34 -8.60 -1.97 12.81
CA THR A 34 -7.65 -3.04 12.50
C THR A 34 -7.52 -3.24 11.00
N LEU A 35 -6.51 -4.01 10.56
CA LEU A 35 -6.33 -4.32 9.15
C LEU A 35 -7.50 -5.16 8.61
N GLU A 36 -8.06 -6.04 9.42
CA GLU A 36 -9.26 -6.82 9.08
C GLU A 36 -10.48 -5.91 8.88
N GLU A 37 -10.66 -4.90 9.74
CA GLU A 37 -11.76 -3.93 9.60
C GLU A 37 -11.59 -3.06 8.35
N HIS A 38 -10.36 -2.64 8.04
CA HIS A 38 -10.06 -1.95 6.78
C HIS A 38 -10.32 -2.83 5.56
N LEU A 39 -9.91 -4.10 5.60
CA LEU A 39 -10.14 -5.05 4.51
C LEU A 39 -11.64 -5.29 4.30
N ALA A 40 -12.40 -5.50 5.37
CA ALA A 40 -13.85 -5.70 5.28
C ALA A 40 -14.55 -4.48 4.67
N LEU A 41 -14.15 -3.27 5.08
CA LEU A 41 -14.66 -2.03 4.50
C LEU A 41 -14.26 -1.89 3.02
N ALA A 42 -13.03 -2.22 2.66
CA ALA A 42 -12.55 -2.16 1.28
C ALA A 42 -13.31 -3.11 0.35
N VAL A 43 -13.64 -4.31 0.83
CA VAL A 43 -14.47 -5.27 0.08
C VAL A 43 -15.89 -4.73 -0.13
N ASP A 44 -16.47 -4.09 0.88
CA ASP A 44 -17.80 -3.48 0.76
C ASP A 44 -17.79 -2.30 -0.23
N VAL A 45 -16.77 -1.43 -0.14
CA VAL A 45 -16.56 -0.33 -1.09
C VAL A 45 -16.40 -0.86 -2.51
N GLY A 46 -15.54 -1.85 -2.72
CA GLY A 46 -15.27 -2.42 -4.04
C GLY A 46 -16.51 -2.96 -4.76
N ARG A 47 -17.46 -3.53 -4.03
CA ARG A 47 -18.74 -4.03 -4.59
C ARG A 47 -19.70 -2.93 -5.05
N ASN A 48 -19.51 -1.71 -4.55
CA ASN A 48 -20.40 -0.58 -4.82
C ASN A 48 -19.70 0.53 -5.64
N LEU A 49 -18.44 0.33 -6.03
CA LEU A 49 -17.74 1.27 -6.88
C LEU A 49 -18.24 1.17 -8.33
N PRO A 50 -18.43 2.30 -9.02
CA PRO A 50 -18.68 2.32 -10.46
C PRO A 50 -17.51 1.74 -11.27
N ASP A 51 -17.81 1.17 -12.43
CA ASP A 51 -16.82 0.53 -13.32
C ASP A 51 -15.82 1.51 -13.97
N ASP A 52 -16.11 2.83 -13.95
CA ASP A 52 -15.30 3.89 -14.53
C ASP A 52 -14.39 4.60 -13.51
N VAL A 53 -14.20 4.01 -12.32
CA VAL A 53 -13.35 4.56 -11.26
C VAL A 53 -12.01 3.84 -11.17
N LEU A 54 -10.93 4.61 -11.25
CA LEU A 54 -9.59 4.16 -10.87
C LEU A 54 -9.37 4.40 -9.37
N VAL A 55 -9.09 3.33 -8.63
CA VAL A 55 -8.67 3.43 -7.22
C VAL A 55 -7.15 3.41 -7.13
N VAL A 56 -6.58 4.43 -6.47
CA VAL A 56 -5.14 4.53 -6.23
C VAL A 56 -4.88 4.50 -4.73
N GLY A 57 -4.17 3.46 -4.27
CA GLY A 57 -3.61 3.41 -2.92
C GLY A 57 -2.16 3.88 -2.94
N SER A 58 -1.86 5.00 -2.29
CA SER A 58 -0.50 5.54 -2.17
C SER A 58 0.04 5.28 -0.76
N GLY A 59 1.16 4.56 -0.67
CA GLY A 59 1.78 4.11 0.58
C GLY A 59 2.99 3.24 0.30
N ASN A 60 3.45 2.46 1.29
CA ASN A 60 4.60 1.58 1.14
C ASN A 60 4.39 0.28 1.92
N ILE A 61 4.94 -0.82 1.38
CA ILE A 61 4.96 -2.11 2.07
C ILE A 61 5.94 -2.08 3.26
N VAL A 62 7.10 -1.47 3.06
CA VAL A 62 8.09 -1.18 4.10
C VAL A 62 8.25 0.33 4.19
N HIS A 63 8.05 0.90 5.38
CA HIS A 63 8.21 2.33 5.64
C HIS A 63 8.84 2.54 7.03
N ALA A 64 10.15 2.32 7.13
CA ALA A 64 10.86 2.35 8.40
C ALA A 64 11.88 3.49 8.47
N LEU A 65 11.43 4.68 8.89
CA LEU A 65 12.28 5.88 8.97
C LEU A 65 13.47 5.73 9.92
N ALA A 66 13.37 4.90 10.97
CA ALA A 66 14.44 4.68 11.94
C ALA A 66 15.66 3.92 11.38
N GLY A 67 15.55 3.35 10.18
CA GLY A 67 16.66 2.70 9.46
C GLY A 67 16.87 3.27 8.06
N MET A 68 16.33 4.46 7.80
CA MET A 68 16.47 5.15 6.53
C MET A 68 17.89 5.70 6.40
N GLU A 69 18.52 5.46 5.26
CA GLU A 69 19.87 5.95 4.95
C GLU A 69 19.81 7.21 4.08
N GLU A 70 20.85 8.05 4.12
CA GLU A 70 20.90 9.25 3.27
C GLU A 70 21.02 8.92 1.78
N ASP A 71 21.80 7.88 1.44
CA ASP A 71 21.94 7.39 0.07
C ASP A 71 20.64 6.71 -0.39
N PRO A 72 19.94 7.25 -1.41
CA PRO A 72 18.75 6.62 -1.96
C PRO A 72 19.00 5.20 -2.48
N ALA A 73 20.23 4.90 -2.94
CA ALA A 73 20.62 3.59 -3.45
C ALA A 73 21.18 2.66 -2.35
N ALA A 74 21.07 3.04 -1.07
CA ALA A 74 21.53 2.21 0.03
C ALA A 74 20.89 0.83 0.00
N THR A 75 21.69 -0.20 0.29
CA THR A 75 21.24 -1.58 0.22
C THR A 75 20.20 -1.88 1.31
N PRO A 76 19.01 -2.41 0.95
CA PRO A 76 18.00 -2.73 1.95
C PRO A 76 18.44 -3.86 2.87
N PRO A 77 18.11 -3.80 4.18
CA PRO A 77 18.47 -4.85 5.11
C PRO A 77 17.65 -6.13 4.84
N PRO A 78 18.15 -7.33 5.17
CA PRO A 78 17.47 -8.60 4.87
C PRO A 78 16.04 -8.71 5.41
N TRP A 79 15.76 -8.10 6.57
CA TRP A 79 14.41 -8.12 7.15
C TRP A 79 13.40 -7.31 6.31
N ALA A 80 13.84 -6.23 5.66
CA ALA A 80 12.98 -5.40 4.81
C ALA A 80 12.65 -6.13 3.51
N ILE A 81 13.67 -6.72 2.87
CA ILE A 81 13.50 -7.56 1.69
C ILE A 81 12.55 -8.72 1.98
N SER A 82 12.80 -9.47 3.06
CA SER A 82 11.99 -10.64 3.41
C SER A 82 10.54 -10.28 3.72
N PHE A 83 10.29 -9.14 4.37
CA PHE A 83 8.93 -8.67 4.62
C PHE A 83 8.23 -8.26 3.32
N ASP A 84 8.91 -7.50 2.44
CA ASP A 84 8.36 -7.09 1.16
C ASP A 84 8.00 -8.29 0.27
N GLU A 85 8.89 -9.30 0.19
CA GLU A 85 8.65 -10.54 -0.53
C GLU A 85 7.51 -11.37 0.07
N LYS A 86 7.42 -11.45 1.41
CA LYS A 86 6.30 -12.10 2.11
C LYS A 86 4.96 -11.47 1.71
N ILE A 87 4.89 -10.13 1.71
CA ILE A 87 3.67 -9.40 1.34
C ILE A 87 3.37 -9.59 -0.16
N ALA A 88 4.37 -9.52 -1.02
CA ALA A 88 4.20 -9.78 -2.46
C ALA A 88 3.66 -11.20 -2.73
N GLY A 89 4.19 -12.21 -2.04
CA GLY A 89 3.69 -13.58 -2.11
C GLY A 89 2.23 -13.69 -1.65
N ALA A 90 1.88 -13.03 -0.54
CA ALA A 90 0.51 -13.00 -0.04
C ALA A 90 -0.46 -12.29 -0.99
N ILE A 91 -0.02 -11.22 -1.67
CA ILE A 91 -0.79 -10.54 -2.74
C ILE A 91 -1.08 -11.51 -3.89
N VAL A 92 -0.07 -12.20 -4.40
CA VAL A 92 -0.23 -13.15 -5.52
C VAL A 92 -1.12 -14.33 -5.13
N ALA A 93 -0.94 -14.86 -3.91
CA ALA A 93 -1.74 -15.97 -3.40
C ALA A 93 -3.16 -15.57 -2.98
N ARG A 94 -3.51 -14.28 -3.02
CA ARG A 94 -4.75 -13.72 -2.46
C ARG A 94 -4.95 -14.10 -0.99
N ASP A 95 -3.87 -14.26 -0.24
CA ASP A 95 -3.90 -14.64 1.17
C ASP A 95 -4.16 -13.42 2.06
N TRP A 96 -5.44 -13.12 2.22
CA TRP A 96 -5.89 -12.00 3.03
C TRP A 96 -5.51 -12.14 4.51
N ASN A 97 -5.42 -13.37 5.03
CA ASN A 97 -5.03 -13.60 6.42
C ASN A 97 -3.55 -13.25 6.63
N ALA A 98 -2.68 -13.58 5.68
CA ALA A 98 -1.28 -13.18 5.74
C ALA A 98 -1.09 -11.66 5.63
N LEU A 99 -1.93 -10.98 4.84
CA LEU A 99 -1.89 -9.53 4.66
C LEU A 99 -2.37 -8.75 5.89
N THR A 100 -3.42 -9.21 6.58
CA THR A 100 -3.92 -8.53 7.79
C THR A 100 -3.23 -9.03 9.07
N GLY A 101 -2.71 -10.26 9.06
CA GLY A 101 -2.07 -10.92 10.19
C GLY A 101 -0.59 -10.56 10.41
N ILE A 102 -0.14 -9.37 10.04
CA ILE A 102 1.24 -8.93 10.28
C ILE A 102 1.50 -8.74 11.77
N SER A 103 2.64 -9.23 12.26
CA SER A 103 2.95 -9.15 13.68
C SER A 103 3.17 -7.70 14.13
N ARG A 104 2.57 -7.35 15.26
CA ARG A 104 2.74 -6.03 15.90
C ARG A 104 3.69 -6.10 17.11
N ALA A 105 4.22 -7.29 17.41
CA ALA A 105 5.11 -7.51 18.55
C ALA A 105 6.45 -6.79 18.34
N PRO A 106 7.02 -6.15 19.39
CA PRO A 106 8.34 -5.51 19.31
C PRO A 106 9.42 -6.48 18.82
N GLY A 107 10.36 -5.96 18.01
CA GLY A 107 11.50 -6.74 17.51
C GLY A 107 11.20 -7.68 16.33
N THR A 108 9.95 -7.75 15.87
CA THR A 108 9.60 -8.51 14.66
C THR A 108 9.91 -7.73 13.39
N ALA A 109 10.27 -8.44 12.31
CA ALA A 109 10.49 -7.82 10.99
C ALA A 109 9.25 -7.04 10.52
N ASP A 110 8.05 -7.57 10.77
CA ASP A 110 6.77 -6.93 10.47
C ASP A 110 6.62 -5.58 11.20
N LYS A 111 6.95 -5.53 12.50
CA LYS A 111 6.86 -4.29 13.29
C LYS A 111 7.95 -3.28 12.91
N LEU A 112 9.13 -3.75 12.50
CA LEU A 112 10.19 -2.89 11.97
C LEU A 112 9.80 -2.30 10.61
N SER A 113 9.24 -3.13 9.72
CA SER A 113 8.83 -2.74 8.36
C SER A 113 7.64 -1.80 8.33
N VAL A 114 6.70 -2.00 9.26
CA VAL A 114 5.48 -1.20 9.38
C VAL A 114 5.36 -0.68 10.82
N PRO A 115 6.15 0.34 11.22
CA PRO A 115 6.13 0.87 12.58
C PRO A 115 4.74 1.35 12.99
N THR A 116 4.05 2.03 12.07
CA THR A 116 2.65 2.43 12.14
C THR A 116 1.94 1.97 10.87
N LEU A 117 0.61 1.77 10.96
CA LEU A 117 -0.14 1.13 9.87
C LEU A 117 -0.49 2.07 8.70
N ASP A 118 -0.38 3.38 8.88
CA ASP A 118 -0.87 4.40 7.95
C ASP A 118 -0.33 4.24 6.52
N HIS A 119 0.95 3.89 6.32
CA HIS A 119 1.51 3.68 4.99
C HIS A 119 1.19 2.29 4.40
N PHE A 120 0.78 1.33 5.22
CA PHE A 120 0.46 -0.04 4.79
C PHE A 120 -1.03 -0.24 4.48
N VAL A 121 -1.91 0.48 5.18
CA VAL A 121 -3.36 0.40 4.99
C VAL A 121 -3.82 0.68 3.54
N PRO A 122 -3.23 1.60 2.76
CA PRO A 122 -3.57 1.79 1.35
C PRO A 122 -3.50 0.49 0.52
N LEU A 123 -2.52 -0.38 0.79
CA LEU A 123 -2.42 -1.70 0.14
C LEU A 123 -3.63 -2.59 0.50
N ILE A 124 -4.04 -2.60 1.76
CA ILE A 124 -5.19 -3.39 2.22
C ILE A 124 -6.47 -2.94 1.53
N TYR A 125 -6.65 -1.63 1.33
CA TYR A 125 -7.77 -1.12 0.55
C TYR A 125 -7.71 -1.58 -0.92
N ALA A 126 -6.56 -1.47 -1.57
CA ALA A 126 -6.40 -1.90 -2.96
C ALA A 126 -6.68 -3.41 -3.13
N VAL A 127 -6.18 -4.25 -2.21
CA VAL A 127 -6.42 -5.69 -2.19
C VAL A 127 -7.91 -6.01 -2.01
N GLY A 128 -8.58 -5.36 -1.06
CA GLY A 128 -9.98 -5.61 -0.75
C GLY A 128 -10.91 -5.18 -1.89
N ILE A 129 -10.65 -4.01 -2.48
CA ILE A 129 -11.40 -3.48 -3.62
C ILE A 129 -11.23 -4.34 -4.86
N ALA A 130 -10.01 -4.81 -5.14
CA ALA A 130 -9.76 -5.72 -6.26
C ALA A 130 -10.50 -7.07 -6.11
N GLY A 131 -10.85 -7.48 -4.89
CA GLY A 131 -11.60 -8.72 -4.67
C GLY A 131 -10.76 -9.99 -4.86
N LYS A 132 -11.35 -11.18 -4.69
CA LYS A 132 -10.59 -12.44 -4.65
C LYS A 132 -10.16 -12.97 -6.02
N GLU A 133 -10.87 -12.60 -7.07
CA GLU A 133 -10.62 -13.10 -8.43
C GLU A 133 -9.59 -12.26 -9.20
N ALA A 134 -9.18 -11.11 -8.66
CA ALA A 134 -8.21 -10.24 -9.32
C ALA A 134 -6.81 -10.84 -9.32
N THR A 135 -6.14 -10.75 -10.47
CA THR A 135 -4.71 -11.05 -10.57
C THR A 135 -3.89 -9.80 -10.24
N ALA A 136 -2.60 -9.99 -9.93
CA ALA A 136 -1.71 -8.89 -9.56
C ALA A 136 -0.41 -8.93 -10.37
N SER A 137 0.13 -7.76 -10.67
CA SER A 137 1.43 -7.57 -11.30
C SER A 137 2.21 -6.48 -10.57
N PHE A 138 3.53 -6.51 -10.69
CA PHE A 138 4.43 -5.57 -10.01
C PHE A 138 5.18 -4.71 -11.02
N PRO A 139 4.60 -3.60 -11.52
CA PRO A 139 5.22 -2.77 -12.56
C PRO A 139 6.52 -2.09 -12.10
N HIS A 140 6.70 -1.94 -10.79
CA HIS A 140 7.96 -1.49 -10.20
C HIS A 140 8.23 -2.26 -8.92
N GLN A 141 9.50 -2.58 -8.68
CA GLN A 141 10.02 -3.25 -7.50
C GLN A 141 11.38 -2.62 -7.17
N GLY A 142 11.60 -2.31 -5.91
CA GLY A 142 12.81 -1.63 -5.47
C GLY A 142 12.66 -1.09 -4.05
N PHE A 143 13.78 -0.62 -3.52
CA PHE A 143 13.84 0.09 -2.26
C PHE A 143 14.59 1.39 -2.47
N ASP A 144 14.09 2.45 -1.86
CA ASP A 144 14.82 3.69 -1.68
C ASP A 144 15.28 3.80 -0.23
N HIS A 145 16.43 4.44 -0.03
CA HIS A 145 16.97 4.77 1.29
C HIS A 145 17.04 3.57 2.24
N ALA A 146 17.35 2.39 1.70
CA ALA A 146 17.37 1.07 2.36
C ALA A 146 16.03 0.55 2.92
N THR A 147 15.14 1.38 3.46
CA THR A 147 13.97 0.91 4.23
C THR A 147 12.62 1.45 3.74
N ILE A 148 12.58 2.01 2.53
CA ILE A 148 11.35 2.46 1.88
C ILE A 148 11.10 1.57 0.66
N SER A 149 10.17 0.61 0.78
CA SER A 149 9.79 -0.23 -0.36
C SER A 149 9.02 0.61 -1.36
N MET A 150 9.48 0.59 -2.61
CA MET A 150 8.86 1.25 -3.76
C MET A 150 8.05 0.27 -4.61
N ARG A 151 7.73 -0.93 -4.09
CA ARG A 151 6.92 -1.90 -4.83
C ARG A 151 5.56 -1.30 -5.21
N CYS A 152 5.30 -1.23 -6.51
CA CYS A 152 3.98 -0.91 -7.05
C CYS A 152 3.22 -2.20 -7.33
N VAL A 153 1.89 -2.16 -7.13
CA VAL A 153 0.99 -3.29 -7.39
C VAL A 153 -0.11 -2.81 -8.31
N LEU A 154 -0.30 -3.51 -9.43
CA LEU A 154 -1.42 -3.29 -10.34
C LEU A 154 -2.31 -4.54 -10.31
N PHE A 155 -3.57 -4.35 -9.93
CA PHE A 155 -4.60 -5.39 -9.93
C PHE A 155 -5.36 -5.39 -11.25
N HIS A 156 -5.62 -6.57 -11.78
CA HIS A 156 -6.39 -6.78 -13.00
C HIS A 156 -7.63 -7.60 -12.65
N ASN A 157 -8.80 -6.98 -12.78
CA ASN A 157 -10.07 -7.68 -12.62
C ASN A 157 -10.38 -8.46 -13.91
N PRO A 158 -10.97 -9.66 -13.80
CA PRO A 158 -11.34 -10.48 -14.95
C PRO A 158 -12.44 -9.87 -15.83
#